data_AF-A0A9E6VD18-F1
#
_entry.id   AF-A0A9E6VD18-F1
#
_cell.length_a   1.000
_cell.length_b   1.000
_cell.length_c   1.000
_cell.angle_alpha   90.00
_cell.angle_beta   90.00
_cell.angle_gamma   90.00
#
_symmetry.space_group_name_H-M   'P 1'
#
loop_
_entity.id
_entity.type
_entity.pdbx_description
1 polymer ?
#
loop_
_entity_poly.entity_id
_entity_poly.type
_entity_poly.pdbx_seq_one_letter_code
_entity_poly.pdbx_strand_id
1 'polypeptide(L)'
;MTFMKAILAAGTAVAITTTLPAYSGMRSEQFDVPAGEERFVGEVPIFGEACFTVRSKDNSGLATGHFRGLINGDPIDLDRHFGIRCLKFVRGGCCLYRVYVIAEEGQNLIVTRTVNEENHDWRPGATPN
;
A
#
# COMPACT_ATOMS: atom_id res chain seq x y z
N MET A 1 -10.69 21.36 62.67
CA MET A 1 -9.90 21.42 61.41
C MET A 1 -10.39 20.31 60.51
N THR A 2 -10.54 20.63 59.24
CA THR A 2 -11.66 20.21 58.38
C THR A 2 -11.36 18.93 57.59
N PHE A 3 -12.35 18.05 57.48
CA PHE A 3 -12.32 16.80 56.72
C PHE A 3 -12.12 17.09 55.21
N MET A 4 -11.11 16.45 54.60
CA MET A 4 -10.92 16.42 53.15
C MET A 4 -12.06 15.65 52.48
N LYS A 5 -12.85 16.34 51.65
CA LYS A 5 -13.81 15.74 50.72
C LYS A 5 -13.06 15.20 49.50
N ALA A 6 -13.14 13.89 49.28
CA ALA A 6 -12.77 13.27 48.00
C ALA A 6 -13.83 13.63 46.95
N ILE A 7 -13.43 14.35 45.90
CA ILE A 7 -14.28 14.60 44.74
C ILE A 7 -14.17 13.37 43.84
N LEU A 8 -15.23 12.55 43.79
CA LEU A 8 -15.41 11.57 42.73
C LEU A 8 -15.71 12.33 41.43
N ALA A 9 -14.70 12.49 40.58
CA ALA A 9 -14.93 12.83 39.18
C ALA A 9 -15.34 11.55 38.44
N ALA A 10 -16.65 11.31 38.35
CA ALA A 10 -17.21 10.34 37.42
C ALA A 10 -17.05 10.88 35.99
N GLY A 11 -15.85 10.71 35.43
CA GLY A 11 -15.61 10.91 34.01
C GLY A 11 -16.30 9.78 33.25
N THR A 12 -17.46 10.07 32.65
CA THR A 12 -18.07 9.21 31.65
C THR A 12 -17.10 9.04 30.49
N ALA A 13 -16.40 7.90 30.48
CA ALA A 13 -15.64 7.48 29.32
C ALA A 13 -16.63 7.23 28.18
N VAL A 14 -16.75 8.19 27.27
CA VAL A 14 -17.37 7.97 25.97
C VAL A 14 -16.46 6.99 25.25
N ALA A 15 -16.78 5.70 25.33
CA ALA A 15 -16.21 4.70 24.46
C ALA A 15 -16.70 5.03 23.05
N ILE A 16 -15.92 5.82 22.33
CA ILE A 16 -16.06 5.93 20.88
C ILE A 16 -15.59 4.57 20.35
N THR A 17 -16.52 3.62 20.28
CA THR A 17 -16.36 2.44 19.44
C THR A 17 -16.39 2.93 18.00
N THR A 18 -15.24 3.41 17.52
CA THR A 18 -15.00 3.52 16.09
C THR A 18 -14.95 2.09 15.55
N THR A 19 -16.08 1.59 15.09
CA THR A 19 -16.08 0.50 14.10
C THR A 19 -15.33 1.04 12.90
N LEU A 20 -14.05 0.69 12.78
CA LEU A 20 -13.26 0.95 11.58
C LEU A 20 -14.06 0.37 10.41
N PRO A 21 -14.47 1.18 9.42
CA PRO A 21 -15.10 0.63 8.25
C PRO A 21 -14.10 -0.28 7.56
N ALA A 22 -14.43 -1.57 7.44
CA ALA A 22 -13.72 -2.52 6.61
C ALA A 22 -13.91 -2.10 5.15
N TYR A 23 -13.16 -1.11 4.70
CA TYR A 23 -13.16 -0.66 3.31
C TYR A 23 -12.42 -1.69 2.47
N SER A 24 -13.14 -2.73 2.02
CA SER A 24 -12.80 -3.38 0.76
C SER A 24 -13.16 -2.41 -0.36
N GLY A 25 -12.17 -1.68 -0.86
CA GLY A 25 -12.36 -0.68 -1.90
C GLY A 25 -11.08 -0.50 -2.70
N MET A 26 -11.23 -0.28 -4.01
CA MET A 26 -10.12 0.04 -4.88
C MET A 26 -9.48 1.35 -4.42
N ARG A 27 -8.17 1.33 -4.09
CA ARG A 27 -7.41 2.55 -3.76
C ARG A 27 -6.39 2.83 -4.85
N SER A 28 -6.23 4.11 -5.19
CA SER A 28 -5.27 4.57 -6.19
C SER A 28 -4.35 5.64 -5.59
N GLU A 29 -3.05 5.42 -5.75
CA GLU A 29 -1.98 6.31 -5.28
C GLU A 29 -1.09 6.69 -6.47
N GLN A 30 -0.61 7.93 -6.52
CA GLN A 30 0.28 8.39 -7.58
C GLN A 30 1.66 8.73 -7.03
N PHE A 31 2.69 8.41 -7.80
CA PHE A 31 4.09 8.59 -7.45
C PHE A 31 4.82 9.26 -8.60
N ASP A 32 5.57 10.31 -8.28
CA ASP A 32 6.52 10.92 -9.20
C ASP A 32 7.84 10.14 -9.15
N VAL A 33 8.34 9.73 -10.30
CA VAL A 33 9.64 9.07 -10.47
C VAL A 33 10.50 9.90 -11.43
N PRO A 34 11.45 10.69 -10.90
CA PRO A 34 12.34 11.50 -11.73
C PRO A 34 13.23 10.62 -12.63
N ALA A 35 13.60 11.16 -13.79
CA ALA A 35 14.47 10.47 -14.73
C ALA A 35 15.79 9.99 -14.09
N GLY A 36 16.19 8.74 -14.37
CA GLY A 36 17.41 8.14 -13.81
C GLY A 36 17.33 7.77 -12.33
N GLU A 37 16.20 8.00 -11.66
CA GLU A 37 16.01 7.66 -10.25
C GLU A 37 15.17 6.39 -10.05
N GLU A 38 15.43 5.71 -8.94
CA GLU A 38 14.57 4.66 -8.39
C GLU A 38 13.67 5.25 -7.31
N ARG A 39 12.37 4.95 -7.36
CA ARG A 39 11.41 5.36 -6.33
C ARG A 39 10.54 4.20 -5.90
N PHE A 40 10.24 4.16 -4.60
CA PHE A 40 9.24 3.27 -4.04
C PHE A 40 7.85 3.70 -4.50
N VAL A 41 7.09 2.77 -5.08
CA VAL A 41 5.75 3.01 -5.64
C VAL A 41 4.66 2.20 -4.95
N GLY A 42 4.96 1.65 -3.77
CA GLY A 42 4.00 0.96 -2.91
C GLY A 42 4.23 -0.55 -2.81
N GLU A 43 3.37 -1.19 -2.02
CA GLU A 43 3.46 -2.62 -1.73
C GLU A 43 2.40 -3.42 -2.50
N VAL A 44 2.67 -4.71 -2.77
CA VAL A 44 1.63 -5.63 -3.26
C VAL A 44 0.91 -6.22 -2.04
N PRO A 45 -0.43 -6.09 -1.94
CA PRO A 45 -1.17 -6.66 -0.81
C PRO A 45 -1.00 -8.18 -0.77
N ILE A 46 -0.97 -8.75 0.45
CA ILE A 46 -0.85 -10.21 0.64
C ILE A 46 -2.01 -10.94 -0.02
N PHE A 47 -3.19 -10.32 -0.06
CA PHE A 47 -4.27 -10.89 -0.82
C PHE A 47 -5.15 -9.87 -1.53
N GLY A 48 -5.14 -10.02 -2.86
CA GLY A 48 -5.51 -9.02 -3.82
C GLY A 48 -4.43 -8.87 -4.89
N GLU A 49 -4.53 -7.77 -5.62
CA GLU A 49 -3.63 -7.41 -6.72
C GLU A 49 -3.27 -5.91 -6.62
N ALA A 50 -2.05 -5.57 -7.00
CA ALA A 50 -1.66 -4.19 -7.24
C ALA A 50 -1.26 -4.02 -8.71
N CYS A 51 -1.93 -3.11 -9.41
CA CYS A 51 -1.61 -2.71 -10.77
C CYS A 51 -0.89 -1.37 -10.77
N PHE A 52 0.23 -1.29 -11.49
CA PHE A 52 1.09 -0.14 -11.60
C PHE A 52 1.03 0.37 -13.04
N THR A 53 0.37 1.50 -13.24
CA THR A 53 0.28 2.17 -14.54
C THR A 53 1.38 3.21 -14.64
N VAL A 54 2.25 3.07 -15.64
CA VAL A 54 3.38 3.97 -15.89
C VAL A 54 3.02 4.92 -17.03
N ARG A 55 3.16 6.21 -16.79
CA ARG A 55 2.98 7.26 -17.79
C ARG A 55 4.16 8.21 -17.80
N SER A 56 4.48 8.77 -18.95
CA SER A 56 5.42 9.90 -19.02
C SER A 56 4.76 11.13 -18.39
N LYS A 57 5.52 11.83 -17.56
CA LYS A 57 5.10 13.11 -16.98
C LYS A 57 4.94 14.21 -18.03
N ASP A 58 5.75 14.15 -19.09
CA ASP A 58 5.87 15.22 -20.08
C ASP A 58 4.70 15.23 -21.08
N ASN A 59 4.20 14.05 -21.47
CA ASN A 59 3.13 13.93 -22.48
C ASN A 59 1.91 13.12 -22.00
N SER A 60 1.92 12.62 -20.76
CA SER A 60 0.85 11.78 -20.18
C SER A 60 0.55 10.47 -20.94
N GLY A 61 1.35 10.11 -21.94
CA GLY A 61 1.29 8.85 -22.66
C GLY A 61 1.81 7.69 -21.82
N LEU A 62 1.46 6.46 -22.21
CA LEU A 62 2.04 5.26 -21.59
C LEU A 62 3.55 5.25 -21.80
N ALA A 63 4.27 4.81 -20.78
CA ALA A 63 5.73 4.76 -20.77
C ALA A 63 6.22 3.39 -20.27
N THR A 64 7.52 3.15 -20.44
CA THR A 64 8.19 1.99 -19.89
C THR A 64 8.78 2.34 -18.53
N GLY A 65 8.56 1.49 -17.53
CA GLY A 65 9.26 1.54 -16.24
C GLY A 65 10.01 0.24 -16.00
N HIS A 66 11.20 0.31 -15.41
CA HIS A 66 11.90 -0.88 -14.90
C HIS A 66 11.46 -1.14 -13.47
N PHE A 67 10.79 -2.27 -13.24
CA PHE A 67 10.27 -2.63 -11.92
C PHE A 67 11.26 -3.50 -11.15
N ARG A 68 11.39 -3.21 -9.87
CA ARG A 68 12.17 -4.01 -8.91
C ARG A 68 11.31 -4.30 -7.69
N GLY A 69 11.38 -5.53 -7.19
CA GLY A 69 10.73 -5.96 -5.96
C GLY A 69 11.74 -6.11 -4.83
N LEU A 70 11.30 -6.00 -3.58
CA LEU A 70 12.00 -6.54 -2.42
C LEU A 70 11.14 -7.62 -1.76
N ILE A 71 11.74 -8.80 -1.54
CA ILE A 71 11.17 -9.93 -0.78
C ILE A 71 12.05 -10.10 0.46
N ASN A 72 11.52 -9.89 1.67
CA ASN A 72 12.31 -9.93 2.92
C ASN A 72 13.51 -8.96 2.95
N GLY A 73 13.51 -7.93 2.10
CA GLY A 73 14.64 -7.01 1.93
C GLY A 73 15.65 -7.44 0.87
N ASP A 74 15.50 -8.64 0.30
CA ASP A 74 16.30 -9.09 -0.83
C ASP A 74 15.74 -8.55 -2.15
N PRO A 75 16.55 -7.89 -2.99
CA PRO A 75 16.12 -7.36 -4.27
C PRO A 75 15.89 -8.46 -5.30
N ILE A 76 14.76 -8.35 -5.99
CA ILE A 76 14.43 -9.14 -7.17
C ILE A 76 14.18 -8.18 -8.33
N ASP A 77 14.81 -8.47 -9.47
CA ASP A 77 14.49 -7.77 -10.70
C ASP A 77 13.19 -8.35 -11.26
N LEU A 78 12.19 -7.50 -11.45
CA LEU A 78 10.88 -7.95 -11.90
C LEU A 78 10.72 -7.85 -13.42
N ASP A 79 11.52 -7.03 -14.12
CA ASP A 79 11.50 -6.70 -15.57
C ASP A 79 11.11 -5.24 -15.93
N ARG A 80 11.40 -4.87 -17.18
CA ARG A 80 10.91 -3.65 -17.83
C ARG A 80 9.52 -3.90 -18.41
N HIS A 81 8.59 -2.99 -18.15
CA HIS A 81 7.22 -3.13 -18.61
C HIS A 81 6.68 -1.82 -19.19
N PHE A 82 6.02 -1.91 -20.35
CA PHE A 82 5.36 -0.79 -20.99
C PHE A 82 3.90 -0.69 -20.55
N GLY A 83 3.50 0.46 -20.02
CA GLY A 83 2.11 0.73 -19.65
C GLY A 83 1.74 0.18 -18.28
N ILE A 84 0.89 -0.85 -18.22
CA ILE A 84 0.28 -1.32 -16.97
C ILE A 84 0.83 -2.68 -16.57
N ARG A 85 1.39 -2.76 -15.36
CA ARG A 85 1.84 -4.02 -14.79
C ARG A 85 1.05 -4.38 -13.55
N CYS A 86 0.42 -5.56 -13.53
CA CYS A 86 -0.26 -6.07 -12.35
C CYS A 86 0.58 -7.15 -11.66
N LEU A 87 0.71 -7.03 -10.34
CA LEU A 87 1.43 -7.94 -9.47
C LEU A 87 0.47 -8.51 -8.42
N LYS A 88 0.52 -9.83 -8.25
CA LYS A 88 -0.20 -10.55 -7.21
C LYS A 88 0.78 -11.27 -6.29
N PHE A 89 0.40 -11.38 -5.04
CA PHE A 89 1.13 -12.24 -4.11
C PHE A 89 0.91 -13.71 -4.48
N VAL A 90 2.00 -14.47 -4.68
CA VAL A 90 1.90 -15.92 -4.93
C VAL A 90 2.06 -16.64 -3.59
N ARG A 91 0.98 -17.28 -3.11
CA ARG A 91 0.97 -18.09 -1.87
C ARG A 91 2.02 -19.20 -1.96
N GLY A 92 3.00 -19.18 -1.05
CA GLY A 92 4.09 -20.18 -0.97
C GLY A 92 5.44 -19.59 -0.56
N GLY A 93 5.63 -18.28 -0.74
CA GLY A 93 6.71 -17.52 -0.11
C GLY A 93 6.15 -16.65 1.00
N CYS A 94 6.84 -16.55 2.14
CA CYS A 94 6.71 -15.36 2.97
C CYS A 94 7.10 -14.13 2.12
N CYS A 95 6.67 -12.91 2.51
CA CYS A 95 7.14 -11.57 2.08
C CYS A 95 6.19 -10.70 1.25
N LEU A 96 5.85 -9.53 1.79
CA LEU A 96 5.31 -8.39 1.04
C LEU A 96 6.31 -7.94 -0.04
N TYR A 97 5.85 -7.82 -1.29
CA TYR A 97 6.64 -7.17 -2.34
C TYR A 97 6.60 -5.66 -2.10
N ARG A 98 7.71 -5.05 -1.70
CA ARG A 98 7.90 -3.61 -1.90
C ARG A 98 8.30 -3.38 -3.34
N VAL A 99 7.54 -2.59 -4.06
CA VAL A 99 7.76 -2.36 -5.49
C VAL A 99 8.40 -1.00 -5.67
N TYR A 100 9.47 -0.99 -6.47
CA TYR A 100 10.19 0.17 -6.90
C TYR A 100 10.10 0.28 -8.42
N VAL A 101 10.05 1.49 -8.92
CA VAL A 101 10.18 1.78 -10.35
C VAL A 101 11.41 2.63 -10.54
N ILE A 102 12.23 2.22 -11.50
CA ILE A 102 13.42 2.95 -11.94
C ILE A 102 13.05 3.58 -13.29
N ALA A 103 13.14 4.90 -13.35
CA ALA A 103 12.95 5.63 -14.59
C ALA A 103 14.24 5.61 -15.43
N GLU A 104 14.10 5.46 -16.73
CA GLU A 104 15.25 5.58 -17.64
C GLU A 104 15.76 7.04 -17.69
N GLU A 105 17.03 7.22 -18.07
CA GLU A 105 17.60 8.55 -18.23
C GLU A 105 16.79 9.36 -19.26
N GLY A 106 16.51 10.62 -18.94
CA GLY A 106 15.75 11.53 -19.80
C GLY A 106 14.22 11.34 -19.78
N GLN A 107 13.66 10.40 -19.00
CA GLN A 107 12.22 10.19 -18.91
C GLN A 107 11.68 10.35 -17.48
N ASN A 108 10.91 11.41 -17.23
CA ASN A 108 10.19 11.54 -15.97
C ASN A 108 8.89 10.73 -16.04
N LEU A 109 8.62 9.95 -15.00
CA LEU A 109 7.45 9.07 -14.94
C LEU A 109 6.48 9.51 -13.84
N ILE A 110 5.20 9.28 -14.11
CA ILE A 110 4.13 9.21 -13.11
C ILE A 110 3.70 7.75 -13.05
N VAL A 111 3.79 7.15 -11.86
CA VAL A 111 3.33 5.78 -11.62
C VAL A 111 2.08 5.85 -10.77
N THR A 112 0.98 5.31 -11.29
CA THR A 112 -0.27 5.14 -10.52
C THR A 112 -0.36 3.70 -10.05
N ARG A 113 -0.34 3.48 -8.75
CA ARG A 113 -0.64 2.19 -8.13
C ARG A 113 -2.12 2.12 -7.82
N THR A 114 -2.81 1.16 -8.41
CA THR A 114 -4.19 0.81 -8.09
C THR A 114 -4.19 -0.53 -7.38
N VAL A 115 -4.71 -0.57 -6.16
CA VAL A 115 -4.83 -1.80 -5.37
C VAL A 115 -6.27 -2.26 -5.40
N ASN A 116 -6.46 -3.52 -5.80
CA ASN A 116 -7.70 -4.24 -5.59
C ASN A 116 -7.48 -5.24 -4.46
N GLU A 117 -7.79 -4.80 -3.24
CA GLU A 117 -7.63 -5.61 -2.03
C GLU A 117 -8.91 -6.42 -1.81
N GLU A 118 -8.79 -7.74 -1.83
CA GLU A 118 -9.90 -8.61 -1.47
C GLU A 118 -10.12 -8.50 0.04
N ASN A 119 -11.37 -8.52 0.48
CA ASN A 119 -11.67 -8.44 1.91
C ASN A 119 -11.21 -9.75 2.56
N HIS A 120 -10.15 -9.68 3.36
CA HIS A 120 -9.82 -10.79 4.25
C HIS A 120 -10.73 -10.63 5.44
N ASP A 121 -11.63 -11.58 5.64
CA ASP A 121 -12.37 -11.76 6.89
C ASP A 121 -11.36 -12.00 8.04
N TRP A 122 -10.60 -10.98 8.41
CA TRP A 122 -9.94 -10.92 9.70
C TRP A 122 -11.04 -10.59 10.70
N ARG A 123 -11.64 -11.64 11.24
CA ARG A 123 -12.47 -11.54 12.44
C ARG A 123 -11.54 -11.65 13.64
N PRO A 124 -11.38 -10.61 14.48
CA PRO A 124 -10.73 -10.79 15.77
C PRO A 124 -11.56 -11.80 16.56
N GLY A 125 -11.00 -12.99 16.80
CA GLY A 125 -11.55 -14.02 17.67
C GLY A 125 -13.02 -14.34 17.43
N ALA A 126 -13.30 -15.34 16.60
CA ALA A 126 -14.41 -16.22 16.96
C ALA A 126 -14.05 -16.85 18.31
N THR A 127 -14.41 -16.21 19.43
CA THR A 127 -14.56 -16.93 20.68
C THR A 127 -15.58 -18.03 20.40
N PRO A 128 -15.22 -19.31 20.53
CA PRO A 128 -16.22 -20.35 20.49
C PRO A 128 -17.19 -20.09 21.66
N ASN A 129 -18.47 -19.88 21.33
CA ASN A 129 -19.57 -20.03 22.29
C ASN A 129 -20.19 -21.41 22.06
#